data_AF-A0A3M2E9R3-F1
#
_entry.id   AF-A0A3M2E9R3-F1
#
_cell.length_a   1.000
_cell.length_b   1.000
_cell.length_c   1.000
_cell.angle_alpha   90.00
_cell.angle_beta   90.00
_cell.angle_gamma   90.00
#
_symmetry.space_group_name_H-M   'P 1'
#
loop_
_entity.id
_entity.type
_entity.pdbx_description
1 polymer ?
#
loop_
_entity_poly.entity_id
_entity_poly.type
_entity_poly.pdbx_seq_one_letter_code
_entity_poly.pdbx_strand_id
1 'polypeptide(L)'
;MHGRVILGLAGTALSKEERRWLRARPPAGIILFARNADTPGQLRRLIGEAQEAAGRELIVAVDEEGGRVNRLPWPPFCTRPAAATFGAAFLDNAQRALQQARDDARRCAAALRRLGISHNCAPVLDLRIPGAHDVIGARAYSDDPEVTGRLGAAVVEGMAEEGIGAVGKHFPGHGRARCDSHQTTPEVVASDATLQAEMAPFAAAIAHGLRHVMTAHVRYPRQDRAIATFSRYWLGRLREELRFSGTVWSDDLGMGGTGVDLPCALQTAAEAGCDLLLVCRPEDCRGVMEDGGAGNPPPQRRAEAEPLRPDRP
;
A
#
# COMPACT_ATOMS: atom_id res chain seq x y z
N MET A 1 13.02 14.92 -4.32
CA MET A 1 11.66 14.37 -4.13
C MET A 1 11.30 13.24 -5.12
N HIS A 2 11.46 13.42 -6.44
CA HIS A 2 10.97 12.49 -7.49
C HIS A 2 11.32 11.01 -7.31
N GLY A 3 12.53 10.68 -6.85
CA GLY A 3 12.95 9.29 -6.60
C GLY A 3 12.22 8.57 -5.45
N ARG A 4 11.25 9.22 -4.80
CA ARG A 4 10.34 8.67 -3.79
C ARG A 4 8.89 8.58 -4.26
N VAL A 5 8.55 9.15 -5.40
CA VAL A 5 7.16 9.25 -5.87
C VAL A 5 6.78 8.00 -6.67
N ILE A 6 5.57 7.50 -6.44
CA ILE A 6 4.92 6.50 -7.29
C ILE A 6 3.77 7.19 -8.02
N LEU A 7 3.80 7.13 -9.36
CA LEU A 7 2.86 7.86 -10.22
C LEU A 7 1.77 6.94 -10.78
N GLY A 8 0.55 7.45 -10.87
CA GLY A 8 -0.48 6.87 -11.73
C GLY A 8 -0.19 7.13 -13.20
N LEU A 9 -0.61 6.22 -14.07
CA LEU A 9 -0.60 6.41 -15.53
C LEU A 9 -1.98 6.81 -16.05
N ALA A 10 -2.02 7.57 -17.14
CA ALA A 10 -3.25 8.13 -17.70
C ALA A 10 -4.14 7.09 -18.40
N GLY A 11 -3.54 6.15 -19.13
CA GLY A 11 -4.31 5.19 -19.94
C GLY A 11 -3.56 3.91 -20.27
N THR A 12 -3.92 3.28 -21.38
CA THR A 12 -3.41 1.97 -21.84
C THR A 12 -2.09 2.06 -22.63
N ALA A 13 -1.60 3.27 -22.88
CA ALA A 13 -0.31 3.54 -23.53
C ALA A 13 0.30 4.79 -22.91
N LEU A 14 1.64 4.88 -22.89
CA LEU A 14 2.29 6.10 -22.42
C LEU A 14 2.07 7.25 -23.41
N SER A 15 1.56 8.36 -22.89
CA SER A 15 1.55 9.64 -23.58
C SER A 15 2.97 10.15 -23.86
N LYS A 16 3.09 11.11 -24.77
CA LYS A 16 4.37 11.78 -25.05
C LYS A 16 4.96 12.45 -23.80
N GLU A 17 4.09 12.97 -22.94
CA GLU A 17 4.47 13.65 -21.70
C GLU A 17 4.97 12.65 -20.65
N GLU A 18 4.25 11.55 -20.43
CA GLU A 18 4.70 10.49 -19.50
C GLU A 18 6.05 9.91 -19.94
N ARG A 19 6.26 9.64 -21.25
CA ARG A 19 7.57 9.20 -21.76
C ARG A 19 8.68 10.21 -21.46
N ARG A 20 8.40 11.51 -21.61
CA ARG A 20 9.33 12.59 -21.29
C ARG A 20 9.64 12.65 -19.80
N TRP A 21 8.62 12.57 -18.95
CA TRP A 21 8.78 12.60 -17.49
C TRP A 21 9.57 11.41 -16.97
N LEU A 22 9.21 10.19 -17.40
CA LEU A 22 9.91 8.96 -17.02
C LEU A 22 11.40 9.03 -17.39
N ARG A 23 11.73 9.55 -18.58
CA ARG A 23 13.12 9.69 -19.05
C ARG A 23 13.89 10.79 -18.32
N ALA A 24 13.29 11.96 -18.15
CA ALA A 24 13.98 13.12 -17.60
C ALA A 24 14.09 13.08 -16.06
N ARG A 25 13.07 12.51 -15.40
CA ARG A 25 12.93 12.46 -13.94
C ARG A 25 12.32 11.11 -13.52
N PRO A 26 13.06 9.99 -13.60
CA PRO A 26 12.52 8.68 -13.26
C PRO A 26 11.93 8.64 -11.84
N PRO A 27 10.64 8.26 -11.67
CA PRO A 27 10.02 8.11 -10.35
C PRO A 27 10.56 6.88 -9.61
N ALA A 28 10.14 6.68 -8.37
CA ALA A 28 10.37 5.41 -7.66
C ALA A 28 9.60 4.26 -8.33
N GLY A 29 8.42 4.57 -8.86
CA GLY A 29 7.54 3.59 -9.48
C GLY A 29 6.32 4.16 -10.17
N ILE A 30 5.49 3.24 -10.66
CA ILE A 30 4.17 3.48 -11.20
C ILE A 30 3.13 2.61 -10.47
N ILE A 31 1.90 3.11 -10.36
CA ILE A 31 0.76 2.36 -9.85
C ILE A 31 -0.33 2.28 -10.93
N LEU A 32 -0.85 1.08 -11.14
CA LEU A 32 -1.79 0.74 -12.19
C LEU A 32 -3.22 0.71 -11.65
N PHE A 33 -4.14 1.20 -12.47
CA PHE A 33 -5.58 1.20 -12.24
C PHE A 33 -6.31 0.50 -13.38
N ALA A 34 -7.62 0.29 -13.23
CA ALA A 34 -8.46 -0.32 -14.27
C ALA A 34 -8.36 0.39 -15.63
N ARG A 35 -8.20 1.73 -15.62
CA ARG A 35 -8.00 2.54 -16.84
C ARG A 35 -6.73 2.19 -17.64
N ASN A 36 -5.78 1.46 -17.04
CA ASN A 36 -4.53 1.07 -17.67
C ASN A 36 -4.57 -0.35 -18.26
N ALA A 37 -5.62 -1.13 -17.94
CA ALA A 37 -5.69 -2.56 -18.15
C ALA A 37 -6.80 -2.95 -19.15
N ASP A 38 -6.41 -3.15 -20.41
CA ASP A 38 -7.30 -3.64 -21.48
C ASP A 38 -7.10 -5.14 -21.73
N THR A 39 -5.86 -5.55 -22.05
CA THR A 39 -5.49 -6.97 -22.21
C THR A 39 -4.16 -7.27 -21.51
N PRO A 40 -3.88 -8.54 -21.14
CA PRO A 40 -2.57 -8.91 -20.55
C PRO A 40 -1.38 -8.49 -21.42
N GLY A 41 -1.50 -8.65 -22.74
CA GLY A 41 -0.44 -8.29 -23.68
C GLY A 41 -0.22 -6.78 -23.78
N GLN A 42 -1.30 -5.99 -23.79
CA GLN A 42 -1.22 -4.53 -23.74
C GLN A 42 -0.59 -4.04 -22.43
N LEU A 43 -1.03 -4.57 -21.29
CA LEU A 43 -0.53 -4.14 -19.99
C LEU A 43 0.96 -4.45 -19.81
N ARG A 44 1.42 -5.63 -20.25
CA ARG A 44 2.85 -5.98 -20.29
C ARG A 44 3.66 -5.00 -21.14
N ARG A 45 3.13 -4.58 -22.30
CA ARG A 45 3.80 -3.57 -23.14
C ARG A 45 3.87 -2.22 -22.44
N LEU A 46 2.76 -1.75 -21.85
CA LEU A 46 2.74 -0.50 -21.09
C LEU A 46 3.79 -0.47 -19.97
N ILE A 47 3.89 -1.55 -19.20
CA ILE A 47 4.89 -1.69 -18.12
C ILE A 47 6.32 -1.69 -18.69
N GLY A 48 6.55 -2.46 -19.76
CA GLY A 48 7.87 -2.52 -20.42
C GLY A 48 8.31 -1.17 -20.96
N GLU A 49 7.41 -0.45 -21.65
CA GLU A 49 7.68 0.91 -22.15
C GLU A 49 7.99 1.89 -21.01
N ALA A 50 7.32 1.75 -19.87
CA ALA A 50 7.56 2.63 -18.72
C ALA A 50 8.94 2.40 -18.09
N GLN A 51 9.33 1.14 -17.92
CA GLN A 51 10.67 0.78 -17.42
C GLN A 51 11.77 1.20 -18.42
N GLU A 52 11.57 0.96 -19.72
CA GLU A 52 12.51 1.38 -20.76
C GLU A 52 12.65 2.90 -20.79
N ALA A 53 11.55 3.65 -20.74
CA ALA A 53 11.58 5.11 -20.72
C ALA A 53 12.29 5.64 -19.47
N ALA A 54 12.12 4.99 -18.32
CA ALA A 54 12.80 5.35 -17.08
C ALA A 54 14.30 4.99 -17.08
N GLY A 55 14.74 4.06 -17.94
CA GLY A 55 16.13 3.59 -17.99
C GLY A 55 16.58 2.82 -16.74
N ARG A 56 15.63 2.37 -15.90
CA ARG A 56 15.86 1.62 -14.67
C ARG A 56 14.65 0.79 -14.30
N GLU A 57 14.85 -0.19 -13.42
CA GLU A 57 13.74 -0.89 -12.81
C GLU A 57 12.91 0.06 -11.94
N LEU A 58 11.60 -0.01 -12.12
CA LEU A 58 10.59 0.75 -11.40
C LEU A 58 9.82 -0.19 -10.48
N ILE A 59 9.40 0.32 -9.32
CA ILE A 59 8.29 -0.31 -8.60
C ILE A 59 7.05 -0.24 -9.50
N VAL A 60 6.45 -1.39 -9.79
CA VAL A 60 5.16 -1.49 -10.48
C VAL A 60 4.15 -2.06 -9.51
N ALA A 61 3.17 -1.25 -9.12
CA ALA A 61 2.16 -1.56 -8.11
C ALA A 61 0.74 -1.61 -8.69
N VAL A 62 -0.16 -2.32 -8.01
CA VAL A 62 -1.60 -2.38 -8.32
C VAL A 62 -2.39 -2.66 -7.04
N ASP A 63 -3.65 -2.22 -6.97
CA ASP A 63 -4.60 -2.65 -5.94
C ASP A 63 -5.39 -3.89 -6.40
N GLU A 64 -4.85 -5.09 -6.23
CA GLU A 64 -5.54 -6.33 -6.57
C GLU A 64 -5.86 -7.11 -5.29
N GLU A 65 -6.92 -6.69 -4.61
CA GLU A 65 -7.36 -7.26 -3.31
C GLU A 65 -8.26 -8.50 -3.51
N GLY A 66 -9.02 -8.51 -4.60
CA GLY A 66 -10.16 -9.42 -4.80
C GLY A 66 -11.49 -8.76 -4.44
N GLY A 67 -12.60 -9.40 -4.80
CA GLY A 67 -13.93 -8.81 -4.62
C GLY A 67 -14.05 -7.47 -5.37
N ARG A 68 -14.51 -6.42 -4.66
CA ARG A 68 -14.80 -5.11 -5.27
C ARG A 68 -13.57 -4.29 -5.65
N VAL A 69 -12.40 -4.55 -5.04
CA VAL A 69 -11.14 -3.88 -5.39
C VAL A 69 -10.31 -4.83 -6.24
N ASN A 70 -10.60 -4.75 -7.53
CA ASN A 70 -9.97 -5.49 -8.59
C ASN A 70 -9.71 -4.51 -9.73
N ARG A 71 -8.48 -4.47 -10.26
CA ARG A 71 -8.13 -3.58 -11.38
C ARG A 71 -8.01 -4.34 -12.70
N LEU A 72 -7.96 -5.66 -12.67
CA LEU A 72 -7.65 -6.50 -13.82
C LEU A 72 -8.90 -7.33 -14.21
N PRO A 73 -9.57 -6.99 -15.33
CA PRO A 73 -10.90 -7.54 -15.66
C PRO A 73 -10.88 -8.98 -16.23
N TRP A 74 -9.77 -9.70 -16.11
CA TRP A 74 -9.61 -11.05 -16.66
C TRP A 74 -9.13 -12.07 -15.60
N PRO A 75 -9.32 -13.38 -15.83
CA PRO A 75 -8.83 -14.41 -14.92
C PRO A 75 -7.29 -14.41 -14.75
N PRO A 76 -6.77 -14.77 -13.57
CA PRO A 76 -7.51 -15.24 -12.40
C PRO A 76 -8.12 -14.11 -11.56
N PHE A 77 -7.87 -12.84 -11.90
CA PHE A 77 -8.15 -11.69 -11.04
C PHE A 77 -9.65 -11.46 -10.83
N CYS A 78 -10.42 -11.33 -11.91
CA CYS A 78 -11.83 -10.93 -11.85
C CYS A 78 -12.77 -11.93 -11.15
N THR A 79 -12.27 -13.10 -10.79
CA THR A 79 -13.00 -14.15 -10.05
C THR A 79 -12.52 -14.32 -8.61
N ARG A 80 -11.58 -13.48 -8.13
CA ARG A 80 -11.05 -13.61 -6.77
C ARG A 80 -12.11 -13.21 -5.74
N PRO A 81 -12.27 -14.01 -4.67
CA PRO A 81 -13.23 -13.69 -3.62
C PRO A 81 -12.82 -12.43 -2.85
N ALA A 82 -13.77 -11.83 -2.14
CA ALA A 82 -13.46 -10.77 -1.18
C ALA A 82 -12.74 -11.35 0.06
N ALA A 83 -11.98 -10.52 0.76
CA ALA A 83 -11.26 -10.92 1.98
C ALA A 83 -12.19 -11.53 3.04
N ALA A 84 -13.39 -10.96 3.20
CA ALA A 84 -14.40 -11.45 4.13
C ALA A 84 -14.83 -12.91 3.90
N THR A 85 -14.69 -13.44 2.67
CA THR A 85 -14.95 -14.85 2.37
C THR A 85 -13.98 -15.77 3.10
N PHE A 86 -12.70 -15.39 3.17
CA PHE A 86 -11.71 -16.16 3.93
C PHE A 86 -11.92 -16.03 5.43
N GLY A 87 -12.34 -14.85 5.91
CA GLY A 87 -12.72 -14.65 7.30
C GLY A 87 -13.89 -15.52 7.73
N ALA A 88 -14.94 -15.61 6.91
CA ALA A 88 -16.06 -16.52 7.15
C ALA A 88 -15.60 -17.99 7.19
N ALA A 89 -14.81 -18.42 6.20
CA ALA A 89 -14.26 -19.78 6.15
C ALA A 89 -13.36 -20.11 7.36
N PHE A 90 -12.71 -19.11 7.95
CA PHE A 90 -11.86 -19.28 9.11
C PHE A 90 -12.65 -19.70 10.36
N LEU A 91 -13.86 -19.18 10.53
CA LEU A 91 -14.76 -19.55 11.62
C LEU A 91 -15.19 -21.02 11.54
N ASP A 92 -15.31 -21.56 10.31
CA ASP A 92 -15.65 -22.96 10.08
C ASP A 92 -14.42 -23.87 10.24
N ASN A 93 -13.29 -23.50 9.63
CA ASN A 93 -12.03 -24.24 9.70
C ASN A 93 -10.82 -23.32 9.46
N ALA A 94 -10.20 -22.87 10.54
CA ALA A 94 -9.08 -21.95 10.51
C ALA A 94 -7.91 -22.41 9.63
N GLN A 95 -7.49 -23.69 9.74
CA GLN A 95 -6.35 -24.19 8.97
C GLN A 95 -6.63 -24.22 7.47
N ARG A 96 -7.83 -24.66 7.09
CA ARG A 96 -8.26 -24.65 5.69
C ARG A 96 -8.35 -23.23 5.15
N ALA A 97 -8.90 -22.29 5.90
CA ALA A 97 -9.02 -20.89 5.48
C ALA A 97 -7.66 -20.22 5.28
N LEU A 98 -6.71 -20.46 6.18
CA LEU A 98 -5.33 -19.97 6.05
C LEU A 98 -4.66 -20.50 4.78
N GLN A 99 -4.79 -21.80 4.51
CA GLN A 99 -4.27 -22.40 3.28
C GLN A 99 -4.94 -21.80 2.04
N GLN A 100 -6.27 -21.62 2.07
CA GLN A 100 -7.02 -21.02 0.96
C GLN A 100 -6.60 -19.58 0.67
N ALA A 101 -6.39 -18.76 1.71
CA ALA A 101 -5.94 -17.38 1.58
C ALA A 101 -4.51 -17.31 1.01
N ARG A 102 -3.60 -18.16 1.51
CA ARG A 102 -2.22 -18.27 1.00
C ARG A 102 -2.19 -18.72 -0.45
N ASP A 103 -2.96 -19.75 -0.82
CA ASP A 103 -3.02 -20.26 -2.19
C ASP A 103 -3.64 -19.26 -3.16
N ASP A 104 -4.66 -18.51 -2.73
CA ASP A 104 -5.20 -17.41 -3.54
C ASP A 104 -4.16 -16.31 -3.77
N ALA A 105 -3.47 -15.89 -2.72
CA ALA A 105 -2.41 -14.91 -2.79
C ALA A 105 -1.28 -15.35 -3.73
N ARG A 106 -0.84 -16.61 -3.65
CA ARG A 106 0.15 -17.19 -4.58
C ARG A 106 -0.33 -17.17 -6.02
N ARG A 107 -1.54 -17.65 -6.31
CA ARG A 107 -2.08 -17.64 -7.69
C ARG A 107 -2.17 -16.23 -8.24
N CYS A 108 -2.62 -15.27 -7.44
CA CYS A 108 -2.66 -13.87 -7.81
C CYS A 108 -1.25 -13.33 -8.08
N ALA A 109 -0.31 -13.53 -7.14
CA ALA A 109 1.05 -13.03 -7.23
C ALA A 109 1.81 -13.61 -8.43
N ALA A 110 1.67 -14.91 -8.71
CA ALA A 110 2.25 -15.54 -9.90
C ALA A 110 1.68 -14.97 -11.21
N ALA A 111 0.42 -14.56 -11.22
CA ALA A 111 -0.20 -13.91 -12.37
C ALA A 111 0.26 -12.45 -12.51
N LEU A 112 0.36 -11.69 -11.41
CA LEU A 112 0.90 -10.33 -11.38
C LEU A 112 2.36 -10.28 -11.85
N ARG A 113 3.20 -11.20 -11.35
CA ARG A 113 4.61 -11.31 -11.76
C ARG A 113 4.75 -11.53 -13.26
N ARG A 114 3.88 -12.37 -13.84
CA ARG A 114 3.83 -12.59 -15.29
C ARG A 114 3.42 -11.35 -16.09
N LEU A 115 2.80 -10.35 -15.48
CA LEU A 115 2.52 -9.06 -16.11
C LEU A 115 3.69 -8.08 -15.98
N GLY A 116 4.71 -8.37 -15.16
CA GLY A 116 5.78 -7.43 -14.81
C GLY A 116 5.42 -6.52 -13.62
N ILE A 117 4.36 -6.87 -12.87
CA ILE A 117 4.00 -6.18 -11.64
C ILE A 117 4.86 -6.73 -10.50
N SER A 118 5.36 -5.84 -9.66
CA SER A 118 6.30 -6.16 -8.57
C SER A 118 5.67 -6.09 -7.18
N HIS A 119 4.63 -5.28 -7.02
CA HIS A 119 3.98 -5.02 -5.74
C HIS A 119 2.46 -5.11 -5.89
N ASN A 120 1.81 -5.65 -4.87
CA ASN A 120 0.36 -5.61 -4.74
C ASN A 120 0.00 -4.88 -3.45
N CYS A 121 -0.90 -3.90 -3.56
CA CYS A 121 -1.40 -3.13 -2.43
C CYS A 121 -2.46 -3.92 -1.65
N ALA A 122 -2.04 -5.07 -1.13
CA ALA A 122 -2.77 -6.00 -0.29
C ALA A 122 -1.75 -6.77 0.59
N PRO A 123 -2.16 -7.33 1.74
CA PRO A 123 -3.53 -7.44 2.26
C PRO A 123 -4.09 -6.17 2.90
N VAL A 124 -5.42 -6.09 2.99
CA VAL A 124 -6.11 -5.13 3.86
C VAL A 124 -6.10 -5.70 5.28
N LEU A 125 -5.47 -4.96 6.20
CA LEU A 125 -5.28 -5.32 7.61
C LEU A 125 -6.23 -4.55 8.54
N ASP A 126 -7.13 -3.76 7.95
CA ASP A 126 -8.22 -3.10 8.68
C ASP A 126 -9.24 -4.11 9.21
N LEU A 127 -9.90 -3.77 10.32
CA LEU A 127 -11.01 -4.55 10.88
C LEU A 127 -12.36 -4.07 10.34
N ARG A 128 -13.30 -5.00 10.18
CA ARG A 128 -14.68 -4.66 9.79
C ARG A 128 -15.52 -4.27 11.00
N ILE A 129 -15.51 -3.00 11.39
CA ILE A 129 -16.22 -2.57 12.59
C ILE A 129 -17.72 -2.33 12.31
N PRO A 130 -18.65 -2.91 13.10
CA PRO A 130 -20.07 -2.64 12.97
C PRO A 130 -20.41 -1.15 13.09
N GLY A 131 -21.22 -0.64 12.15
CA GLY A 131 -21.62 0.77 12.10
C GLY A 131 -20.58 1.73 11.52
N ALA A 132 -19.42 1.22 11.06
CA ALA A 132 -18.47 1.99 10.26
C ALA A 132 -18.93 2.09 8.78
N HIS A 133 -18.24 2.93 8.02
CA HIS A 133 -18.49 3.10 6.59
C HIS A 133 -18.08 1.87 5.79
N ASP A 134 -18.77 1.60 4.68
CA ASP A 134 -18.50 0.45 3.80
C ASP A 134 -17.19 0.60 2.97
N VAL A 135 -16.40 1.64 3.23
CA VAL A 135 -15.11 1.87 2.54
C VAL A 135 -14.12 0.74 2.82
N ILE A 136 -14.22 0.12 4.00
CA ILE A 136 -13.56 -1.16 4.29
C ILE A 136 -14.51 -2.31 3.94
N GLY A 137 -15.65 -2.44 4.61
CA GLY A 137 -16.68 -3.41 4.25
C GLY A 137 -16.12 -4.84 4.10
N ALA A 138 -16.43 -5.50 2.99
CA ALA A 138 -15.95 -6.85 2.69
C ALA A 138 -14.44 -6.95 2.32
N ARG A 139 -13.71 -5.83 2.26
CA ARG A 139 -12.25 -5.80 2.07
C ARG A 139 -11.49 -6.23 3.33
N ALA A 140 -12.10 -6.07 4.50
CA ALA A 140 -11.56 -6.63 5.74
C ALA A 140 -11.89 -8.12 5.86
N TYR A 141 -10.96 -8.88 6.43
CA TYR A 141 -11.15 -10.31 6.68
C TYR A 141 -12.17 -10.53 7.80
N SER A 142 -12.04 -9.81 8.92
CA SER A 142 -12.88 -9.99 10.09
C SER A 142 -13.02 -8.69 10.89
N ASP A 143 -13.90 -8.70 11.89
CA ASP A 143 -13.90 -7.72 12.99
C ASP A 143 -12.94 -8.14 14.14
N ASP A 144 -12.50 -9.39 14.12
CA ASP A 144 -11.52 -9.95 15.05
C ASP A 144 -10.06 -9.67 14.60
N PRO A 145 -9.23 -9.04 15.45
CA PRO A 145 -7.82 -8.77 15.17
C PRO A 145 -6.96 -10.03 14.93
N GLU A 146 -7.19 -11.12 15.66
CA GLU A 146 -6.44 -12.36 15.52
C GLU A 146 -6.74 -13.01 14.16
N VAL A 147 -8.02 -13.08 13.79
CA VAL A 147 -8.44 -13.64 12.50
C VAL A 147 -7.84 -12.83 11.34
N THR A 148 -7.93 -11.50 11.42
CA THR A 148 -7.38 -10.60 10.40
C THR A 148 -5.87 -10.70 10.32
N GLY A 149 -5.17 -10.75 11.46
CA GLY A 149 -3.71 -10.88 11.51
C GLY A 149 -3.22 -12.19 10.91
N ARG A 150 -3.87 -13.32 11.22
CA ARG A 150 -3.47 -14.64 10.72
C ARG A 150 -3.73 -14.80 9.22
N LEU A 151 -4.90 -14.36 8.74
CA LEU A 151 -5.21 -14.37 7.30
C LEU A 151 -4.33 -13.39 6.52
N GLY A 152 -4.09 -12.20 7.06
CA GLY A 152 -3.17 -11.22 6.48
C GLY A 152 -1.75 -11.78 6.35
N ALA A 153 -1.23 -12.41 7.41
CA ALA A 153 0.08 -13.08 7.38
C ALA A 153 0.15 -14.18 6.31
N ALA A 154 -0.88 -15.03 6.20
CA ALA A 154 -0.94 -16.07 5.16
C ALA A 154 -0.90 -15.48 3.74
N VAL A 155 -1.55 -14.34 3.52
CA VAL A 155 -1.50 -13.63 2.24
C VAL A 155 -0.12 -13.03 1.97
N VAL A 156 0.53 -12.45 2.98
CA VAL A 156 1.91 -11.93 2.87
C VAL A 156 2.88 -13.05 2.47
N GLU A 157 2.82 -14.19 3.14
CA GLU A 157 3.66 -15.36 2.81
C GLU A 157 3.41 -15.84 1.37
N GLY A 158 2.15 -15.94 0.96
CA GLY A 158 1.78 -16.38 -0.38
C GLY A 158 2.26 -15.43 -1.49
N MET A 159 2.24 -14.11 -1.25
CA MET A 159 2.82 -13.15 -2.21
C MET A 159 4.34 -13.25 -2.26
N ALA A 160 4.99 -13.41 -1.10
CA ALA A 160 6.43 -13.51 -0.98
C ALA A 160 7.00 -14.75 -1.70
N GLU A 161 6.31 -15.89 -1.65
CA GLU A 161 6.68 -17.12 -2.37
C GLU A 161 6.82 -16.92 -3.88
N GLU A 162 6.00 -16.04 -4.46
CA GLU A 162 6.02 -15.73 -5.88
C GLU A 162 6.85 -14.46 -6.19
N GLY A 163 7.48 -13.88 -5.17
CA GLY A 163 8.33 -12.69 -5.28
C GLY A 163 7.58 -11.38 -5.55
N ILE A 164 6.33 -11.27 -5.09
CA ILE A 164 5.56 -10.02 -5.11
C ILE A 164 5.63 -9.35 -3.73
N GLY A 165 5.95 -8.06 -3.70
CA GLY A 165 5.93 -7.25 -2.49
C GLY A 165 4.49 -6.96 -2.04
N ALA A 166 4.09 -7.53 -0.90
CA ALA A 166 2.83 -7.19 -0.24
C ALA A 166 2.92 -5.80 0.42
N VAL A 167 1.91 -4.96 0.26
CA VAL A 167 1.75 -3.68 0.96
C VAL A 167 0.52 -3.74 1.86
N GLY A 168 0.76 -3.89 3.18
CA GLY A 168 -0.30 -3.98 4.18
C GLY A 168 -0.93 -2.62 4.47
N LYS A 169 -2.27 -2.53 4.52
CA LYS A 169 -2.97 -1.24 4.62
C LYS A 169 -4.28 -1.30 5.42
N HIS A 170 -4.76 -0.22 6.05
CA HIS A 170 -4.18 1.14 6.07
C HIS A 170 -3.79 1.50 7.50
N PHE A 171 -2.49 1.61 7.79
CA PHE A 171 -1.99 1.78 9.16
C PHE A 171 -2.37 3.15 9.75
N PRO A 172 -2.83 3.25 11.02
CA PRO A 172 -2.95 2.19 12.04
C PRO A 172 -4.27 1.39 12.01
N GLY A 173 -5.20 1.73 11.13
CA GLY A 173 -6.46 1.01 10.93
C GLY A 173 -7.60 1.93 10.50
N HIS A 174 -8.11 1.77 9.29
CA HIS A 174 -9.21 2.57 8.72
C HIS A 174 -10.60 2.06 9.13
N GLY A 175 -10.68 0.84 9.66
CA GLY A 175 -11.92 0.09 9.91
C GLY A 175 -13.04 0.79 10.69
N ARG A 176 -12.74 1.82 11.49
CA ARG A 176 -13.72 2.61 12.25
C ARG A 176 -14.21 3.89 11.56
N ALA A 177 -13.62 4.26 10.43
CA ALA A 177 -13.98 5.49 9.73
C ALA A 177 -15.47 5.49 9.37
N ARG A 178 -16.12 6.65 9.52
CA ARG A 178 -17.55 6.84 9.23
C ARG A 178 -17.81 7.50 7.87
N CYS A 179 -16.76 7.86 7.16
CA CYS A 179 -16.83 8.38 5.79
C CYS A 179 -15.68 7.82 4.96
N ASP A 180 -15.81 8.00 3.64
CA ASP A 180 -14.78 7.62 2.68
C ASP A 180 -13.64 8.66 2.63
N SER A 181 -12.41 8.20 2.88
CA SER A 181 -11.20 9.04 2.79
C SER A 181 -10.89 9.52 1.37
N HIS A 182 -11.50 8.95 0.33
CA HIS A 182 -11.40 9.50 -1.02
C HIS A 182 -12.06 10.89 -1.12
N GLN A 183 -13.06 11.16 -0.28
CA GLN A 183 -13.88 12.37 -0.36
C GLN A 183 -13.53 13.40 0.72
N THR A 184 -13.36 12.96 1.97
CA THR A 184 -13.16 13.85 3.13
C THR A 184 -12.28 13.16 4.17
N THR A 185 -11.59 13.93 5.01
CA THR A 185 -10.79 13.37 6.10
C THR A 185 -11.69 12.72 7.17
N PRO A 186 -11.64 11.39 7.38
CA PRO A 186 -12.38 10.74 8.44
C PRO A 186 -11.74 11.00 9.81
N GLU A 187 -12.58 11.10 10.83
CA GLU A 187 -12.14 11.16 12.23
C GLU A 187 -12.61 9.92 12.99
N VAL A 188 -11.69 9.31 13.74
CA VAL A 188 -11.94 8.14 14.58
C VAL A 188 -11.60 8.47 16.02
N VAL A 189 -12.63 8.55 16.87
CA VAL A 189 -12.47 8.73 18.32
C VAL A 189 -12.48 7.36 18.99
N ALA A 190 -11.29 6.86 19.35
CA ALA A 190 -11.12 5.57 20.01
C ALA A 190 -10.09 5.65 21.14
N SER A 191 -10.15 4.71 22.09
CA SER A 191 -9.13 4.59 23.15
C SER A 191 -7.81 4.07 22.57
N ASP A 192 -6.69 4.34 23.23
CA ASP A 192 -5.40 3.81 22.78
C ASP A 192 -5.39 2.27 22.79
N ALA A 193 -5.96 1.64 23.80
CA ALA A 193 -6.11 0.17 23.86
C ALA A 193 -6.91 -0.39 22.68
N THR A 194 -7.95 0.32 22.23
CA THR A 194 -8.72 -0.06 21.04
C THR A 194 -7.86 0.00 19.78
N LEU A 195 -7.11 1.09 19.60
CA LEU A 195 -6.23 1.26 18.43
C LEU A 195 -5.06 0.28 18.48
N GLN A 196 -4.56 -0.09 19.66
CA GLN A 196 -3.56 -1.14 19.83
C GLN A 196 -4.06 -2.49 19.30
N ALA A 197 -5.31 -2.86 19.61
CA ALA A 197 -5.92 -4.07 19.09
C ALA A 197 -6.09 -4.01 17.56
N GLU A 198 -6.45 -2.85 17.01
CA GLU A 198 -6.57 -2.65 15.55
C GLU A 198 -5.23 -2.62 14.81
N MET A 199 -4.13 -2.30 15.49
CA MET A 199 -2.78 -2.40 14.94
C MET A 199 -2.22 -3.83 15.00
N ALA A 200 -2.79 -4.73 15.81
CA ALA A 200 -2.28 -6.09 16.00
C ALA A 200 -2.17 -6.90 14.67
N PRO A 201 -3.10 -6.78 13.70
CA PRO A 201 -2.93 -7.43 12.39
C PRO A 201 -1.67 -6.99 11.64
N PHE A 202 -1.25 -5.73 11.77
CA PHE A 202 0.01 -5.24 11.19
C PHE A 202 1.21 -5.89 11.86
N ALA A 203 1.20 -6.01 13.19
CA ALA A 203 2.27 -6.69 13.93
C ALA A 203 2.43 -8.15 13.48
N ALA A 204 1.31 -8.87 13.31
CA ALA A 204 1.30 -10.24 12.80
C ALA A 204 1.87 -10.32 11.38
N ALA A 205 1.41 -9.47 10.46
CA ALA A 205 1.91 -9.45 9.09
C ALA A 205 3.41 -9.12 9.02
N ILE A 206 3.91 -8.19 9.85
CA ILE A 206 5.33 -7.81 9.95
C ILE A 206 6.18 -9.00 10.41
N ALA A 207 5.72 -9.72 11.44
CA ALA A 207 6.40 -10.92 11.94
C ALA A 207 6.51 -12.02 10.86
N HIS A 208 5.54 -12.07 9.94
CA HIS A 208 5.50 -13.00 8.80
C HIS A 208 6.10 -12.45 7.50
N GLY A 209 6.91 -11.38 7.59
CA GLY A 209 7.71 -10.93 6.47
C GLY A 209 7.15 -9.75 5.68
N LEU A 210 6.11 -9.07 6.17
CA LEU A 210 5.64 -7.83 5.53
C LEU A 210 6.78 -6.80 5.51
N ARG A 211 7.05 -6.22 4.34
CA ARG A 211 8.12 -5.22 4.12
C ARG A 211 7.60 -3.87 3.64
N HIS A 212 6.31 -3.76 3.34
CA HIS A 212 5.70 -2.50 2.93
C HIS A 212 4.39 -2.27 3.70
N VAL A 213 4.21 -1.07 4.22
CA VAL A 213 2.99 -0.65 4.94
C VAL A 213 2.51 0.68 4.35
N MET A 214 1.23 0.76 4.02
CA MET A 214 0.57 2.00 3.59
C MET A 214 -0.21 2.61 4.74
N THR A 215 -0.09 3.91 4.93
CA THR A 215 -0.75 4.67 6.00
C THR A 215 -2.19 5.05 5.64
N ALA A 216 -3.01 5.32 6.65
CA ALA A 216 -4.37 5.79 6.46
C ALA A 216 -4.45 7.32 6.42
N HIS A 217 -5.29 7.86 5.53
CA HIS A 217 -5.75 9.26 5.61
C HIS A 217 -6.89 9.40 6.61
N VAL A 218 -6.63 9.07 7.89
CA VAL A 218 -7.61 9.12 8.99
C VAL A 218 -7.00 9.86 10.18
N ARG A 219 -7.79 10.71 10.84
CA ARG A 219 -7.39 11.44 12.05
C ARG A 219 -7.88 10.70 13.31
N TYR A 220 -7.01 10.61 14.31
CA TYR A 220 -7.30 9.96 15.59
C TYR A 220 -7.09 10.96 16.74
N PRO A 221 -8.02 11.90 16.94
CA PRO A 221 -7.77 13.14 17.70
C PRO A 221 -7.47 12.93 19.19
N ARG A 222 -7.72 11.74 19.75
CA ARG A 222 -7.33 11.40 21.12
C ARG A 222 -5.83 11.10 21.26
N GLN A 223 -5.15 10.80 20.15
CA GLN A 223 -3.74 10.42 20.10
C GLN A 223 -2.91 11.47 19.38
N ASP A 224 -3.33 11.86 18.17
CA ASP A 224 -2.68 12.88 17.35
C ASP A 224 -3.73 13.60 16.48
N ARG A 225 -3.55 14.91 16.28
CA ARG A 225 -4.46 15.77 15.49
C ARG A 225 -4.17 15.71 13.99
N ALA A 226 -2.98 15.30 13.57
CA ALA A 226 -2.68 15.01 12.18
C ALA A 226 -3.38 13.72 11.73
N ILE A 227 -3.60 13.58 10.42
CA ILE A 227 -3.93 12.26 9.86
C ILE A 227 -2.74 11.31 10.02
N ALA A 228 -2.97 10.01 10.08
CA ALA A 228 -1.89 9.04 10.28
C ALA A 228 -0.75 9.16 9.25
N THR A 229 -1.06 9.40 7.97
CA THR A 229 -0.05 9.65 6.93
C THR A 229 0.89 10.84 7.23
N PHE A 230 0.41 11.86 7.95
CA PHE A 230 1.18 13.07 8.29
C PHE A 230 1.70 13.08 9.72
N SER A 231 1.49 12.01 10.48
CA SER A 231 1.78 11.98 11.91
C SER A 231 3.10 11.26 12.22
N ARG A 232 4.05 12.01 12.76
CA ARG A 232 5.28 11.43 13.35
C ARG A 232 4.97 10.53 14.53
N TYR A 233 3.89 10.78 15.26
CA TYR A 233 3.43 9.90 16.34
C TYR A 233 3.10 8.52 15.77
N TRP A 234 2.18 8.44 14.80
CA TRP A 234 1.76 7.15 14.23
C TRP A 234 2.91 6.43 13.53
N LEU A 235 3.71 7.13 12.72
CA LEU A 235 4.87 6.53 12.08
C LEU A 235 5.95 6.13 13.08
N GLY A 236 6.13 6.87 14.17
CA GLY A 236 6.97 6.49 15.30
C GLY A 236 6.51 5.18 15.93
N ARG A 237 5.22 5.02 16.21
CA ARG A 237 4.66 3.75 16.74
C ARG A 237 4.88 2.58 15.80
N LEU A 238 4.71 2.78 14.49
CA LEU A 238 5.02 1.75 13.51
C LEU A 238 6.50 1.32 13.58
N ARG A 239 7.42 2.29 13.64
CA ARG A 239 8.87 2.03 13.69
C ARG A 239 9.33 1.45 15.02
N GLU A 240 8.81 1.93 16.13
CA GLU A 240 9.32 1.66 17.49
C GLU A 240 8.52 0.55 18.19
N GLU A 241 7.20 0.67 18.24
CA GLU A 241 6.34 -0.31 18.93
C GLU A 241 6.19 -1.59 18.11
N LEU A 242 5.90 -1.47 16.81
CA LEU A 242 5.78 -2.63 15.91
C LEU A 242 7.13 -3.06 15.32
N ARG A 243 8.22 -2.35 15.64
CA ARG A 243 9.59 -2.63 15.17
C ARG A 243 9.69 -2.75 13.63
N PHE A 244 8.88 -2.00 12.90
CA PHE A 244 8.84 -2.08 11.44
C PHE A 244 10.04 -1.38 10.81
N SER A 245 10.90 -2.15 10.15
CA SER A 245 12.08 -1.64 9.42
C SER A 245 11.88 -1.56 7.90
N GLY A 246 10.69 -1.89 7.39
CA GLY A 246 10.39 -1.89 5.96
C GLY A 246 10.09 -0.49 5.39
N THR A 247 9.53 -0.45 4.19
CA THR A 247 9.16 0.79 3.50
C THR A 247 7.77 1.26 3.90
N VAL A 248 7.64 2.52 4.30
CA VAL A 248 6.35 3.16 4.57
C VAL A 248 5.88 3.90 3.32
N TRP A 249 4.66 3.62 2.89
CA TRP A 249 3.98 4.25 1.78
C TRP A 249 2.96 5.24 2.34
N SER A 250 2.88 6.43 1.76
CA SER A 250 1.64 7.22 1.89
C SER A 250 0.53 6.50 1.12
N ASP A 251 -0.73 6.72 1.53
CA ASP A 251 -1.86 6.58 0.60
C ASP A 251 -1.84 7.77 -0.40
N ASP A 252 -2.73 7.76 -1.40
CA ASP A 252 -2.72 8.75 -2.49
C ASP A 252 -2.88 10.19 -1.97
N LEU A 253 -1.86 11.00 -2.18
CA LEU A 253 -1.79 12.37 -1.65
C LEU A 253 -2.66 13.36 -2.43
N GLY A 254 -3.21 12.93 -3.57
CA GLY A 254 -4.24 13.67 -4.32
C GLY A 254 -5.67 13.50 -3.77
N MET A 255 -5.89 12.60 -2.80
CA MET A 255 -7.21 12.33 -2.23
C MET A 255 -7.70 13.46 -1.32
N GLY A 256 -9.03 13.68 -1.27
CA GLY A 256 -9.64 14.67 -0.38
C GLY A 256 -9.37 14.44 1.11
N GLY A 257 -9.08 13.20 1.51
CA GLY A 257 -8.74 12.82 2.88
C GLY A 257 -7.49 13.48 3.44
N THR A 258 -6.60 14.03 2.60
CA THR A 258 -5.41 14.77 3.05
C THR A 258 -5.78 16.10 3.70
N GLY A 259 -6.84 16.77 3.21
CA GLY A 259 -7.30 18.06 3.70
C GLY A 259 -6.35 19.24 3.41
N VAL A 260 -5.33 19.05 2.57
CA VAL A 260 -4.35 20.06 2.17
C VAL A 260 -4.04 19.94 0.67
N ASP A 261 -3.37 20.93 0.09
CA ASP A 261 -2.94 20.83 -1.31
C ASP A 261 -1.82 19.79 -1.50
N LEU A 262 -1.63 19.34 -2.74
CA LEU A 262 -0.70 18.27 -3.07
C LEU A 262 0.77 18.59 -2.72
N PRO A 263 1.30 19.80 -3.00
CA PRO A 263 2.67 20.15 -2.58
C PRO A 263 2.86 20.04 -1.06
N CYS A 264 1.92 20.57 -0.26
CA CYS A 264 1.95 20.46 1.19
C CYS A 264 1.85 18.99 1.63
N ALA A 265 0.95 18.20 1.02
CA ALA A 265 0.79 16.79 1.33
C ALA A 265 2.08 15.99 1.09
N LEU A 266 2.75 16.21 -0.05
CA LEU A 266 4.02 15.59 -0.41
C LEU A 266 5.12 15.90 0.59
N GLN A 267 5.27 17.18 0.97
CA GLN A 267 6.27 17.60 1.94
C GLN A 267 5.95 17.02 3.33
N THR A 268 4.71 17.15 3.78
CA THR A 268 4.29 16.75 5.13
C THR A 268 4.43 15.24 5.33
N ALA A 269 4.00 14.42 4.36
CA ALA A 269 4.18 12.96 4.42
C ALA A 269 5.67 12.56 4.44
N ALA A 270 6.49 13.23 3.62
CA ALA A 270 7.93 12.98 3.57
C ALA A 270 8.63 13.31 4.90
N GLU A 271 8.23 14.41 5.55
CA GLU A 271 8.75 14.86 6.85
C GLU A 271 8.19 14.08 8.05
N ALA A 272 7.02 13.46 7.90
CA ALA A 272 6.44 12.56 8.88
C ALA A 272 7.20 11.23 8.92
N GLY A 273 7.68 10.76 7.76
CA GLY A 273 8.49 9.53 7.64
C GLY A 273 8.02 8.53 6.58
N CYS A 274 7.11 8.90 5.66
CA CYS A 274 6.74 8.05 4.53
C CYS A 274 7.91 7.96 3.54
N ASP A 275 8.41 6.76 3.25
CA ASP A 275 9.51 6.54 2.32
C ASP A 275 9.08 6.74 0.86
N LEU A 276 7.90 6.24 0.51
CA LEU A 276 7.28 6.33 -0.81
C LEU A 276 5.99 7.17 -0.75
N LEU A 277 5.82 8.03 -1.76
CA LEU A 277 4.73 9.00 -1.84
C LEU A 277 3.86 8.72 -3.05
N LEU A 278 2.58 8.41 -2.84
CA LEU A 278 1.65 8.06 -3.91
C LEU A 278 0.96 9.30 -4.46
N VAL A 279 0.94 9.40 -5.79
CA VAL A 279 0.18 10.41 -6.53
C VAL A 279 -0.48 9.69 -7.70
N CYS A 280 -1.81 9.54 -7.64
CA CYS A 280 -2.49 8.57 -8.51
C CYS A 280 -3.28 9.20 -9.67
N ARG A 281 -3.82 10.41 -9.50
CA ARG A 281 -4.61 11.07 -10.55
C ARG A 281 -3.67 11.62 -11.64
N PRO A 282 -3.96 11.40 -12.94
CA PRO A 282 -3.09 11.87 -14.02
C PRO A 282 -2.82 13.37 -13.99
N GLU A 283 -3.80 14.17 -13.59
CA GLU A 283 -3.71 15.63 -13.48
C GLU A 283 -2.73 16.04 -12.36
N ASP A 284 -2.81 15.36 -11.21
CA ASP A 284 -1.88 15.56 -10.10
C ASP A 284 -0.46 15.12 -10.47
N CYS A 285 -0.33 13.98 -11.17
CA CYS A 285 0.95 13.48 -11.66
C CYS A 285 1.63 14.50 -12.59
N ARG A 286 0.85 15.13 -13.48
CA ARG A 286 1.33 16.20 -14.36
C ARG A 286 1.90 17.35 -13.53
N GLY A 287 1.16 17.87 -12.57
CA GLY A 287 1.62 18.97 -11.71
C GLY A 287 2.93 18.65 -11.01
N VAL A 288 3.02 17.48 -10.38
CA VAL A 288 4.25 17.04 -9.68
C VAL A 288 5.46 16.93 -10.62
N MET A 289 5.26 16.41 -11.83
CA MET A 289 6.35 16.18 -12.78
C MET A 289 6.78 17.44 -13.53
N GLU A 290 5.89 18.41 -13.72
CA GLU A 290 6.17 19.67 -14.40
C GLU A 290 6.78 20.72 -13.46
N ASP A 291 6.24 20.88 -12.25
CA ASP A 291 6.67 21.92 -11.29
C ASP A 291 8.05 21.64 -10.66
N GLY A 292 8.64 20.47 -10.92
CA GLY A 292 10.03 20.18 -10.54
C GLY A 292 10.26 19.94 -9.06
N GLY A 293 9.21 19.68 -8.27
CA GLY A 293 9.29 19.15 -6.91
C GLY A 293 10.33 19.87 -6.06
N ALA A 294 10.11 21.15 -5.76
CA ALA A 294 10.89 21.93 -4.81
C ALA A 294 10.85 21.26 -3.42
N GLY A 295 11.75 20.32 -3.19
CA GLY A 295 11.88 19.56 -1.97
C GLY A 295 13.23 18.86 -1.95
N ASN A 296 14.20 19.48 -1.28
CA ASN A 296 15.53 18.94 -1.03
C ASN A 296 15.42 17.48 -0.54
N PRO A 297 16.31 16.57 -0.98
CA PRO A 297 16.34 15.22 -0.41
C PRO A 297 16.70 15.29 1.08
N PRO A 298 16.03 14.53 1.97
CA PRO A 298 16.50 14.37 3.33
C PRO A 298 17.84 13.62 3.34
N PRO A 299 18.67 13.79 4.39
CA PRO A 299 19.97 13.13 4.47
C PRO A 299 19.80 11.61 4.43
N GLN A 300 20.53 10.97 3.52
CA GLN A 300 20.64 9.52 3.45
C GLN A 300 21.20 9.01 4.79
N ARG A 301 20.41 8.27 5.57
CA ARG A 301 20.97 7.46 6.64
C ARG A 301 21.77 6.36 5.97
N ARG A 302 23.10 6.45 6.06
CA ARG A 302 23.99 5.35 5.70
C ARG A 302 23.60 4.16 6.58
N ALA A 303 23.28 3.03 5.97
CA ALA A 303 23.36 1.76 6.66
C ALA A 303 24.83 1.58 7.07
N GLU A 304 25.12 1.74 8.36
CA GLU A 304 26.41 1.33 8.90
C GLU A 304 26.46 -0.19 8.83
N ALA A 305 27.28 -0.70 7.90
CA ALA A 305 27.68 -2.08 7.91
C ALA A 305 28.56 -2.28 9.15
N GLU A 306 28.04 -2.96 10.17
CA GLU A 306 28.85 -3.47 11.27
C GLU A 306 29.90 -4.44 10.71
N PRO A 307 31.20 -4.25 10.98
CA PRO A 307 32.20 -5.25 10.65
C PRO A 307 32.07 -6.42 11.64
N LEU A 308 31.87 -7.62 11.09
CA LEU A 308 32.06 -8.90 11.77
C LEU A 308 33.40 -8.88 12.52
N ARG A 309 33.33 -8.95 13.86
CA ARG A 309 34.51 -9.14 14.70
C ARG A 309 35.04 -10.55 14.47
N PRO A 310 36.35 -10.75 14.22
CA PRO A 310 36.93 -12.07 14.22
C PRO A 310 37.11 -12.56 15.66
N ASP A 311 36.69 -13.79 15.89
CA ASP A 311 37.00 -14.57 17.09
C ASP A 311 38.50 -14.54 17.40
N ARG A 312 38.81 -14.45 18.69
CA ARG A 312 40.13 -14.78 19.25
C ARG A 312 39.97 -15.39 20.65
N PRO A 313 40.96 -16.22 21.04
CA PRO A 313 40.80 -17.63 21.33
C PRO A 313 40.24 -17.96 22.72
#